data_AF-A0A0J7KV67-F1
#
_entry.id   AF-A0A0J7KV67-F1
#
_cell.length_a   1.000
_cell.length_b   1.000
_cell.length_c   1.000
_cell.angle_alpha   90.00
_cell.angle_beta   90.00
_cell.angle_gamma   90.00
#
_symmetry.space_group_name_H-M   'P 1'
#
loop_
_entity.id
_entity.type
_entity.pdbx_description
1 polymer ?
#
loop_
_entity_poly.entity_id
_entity_poly.type
_entity_poly.pdbx_seq_one_letter_code
_entity_poly.pdbx_strand_id
1 'polypeptide(L)'
;MHMLQHVYRSKNFTKPNQYIKCFHNPERVVTLHNHFPLACLGAGCTSYPIETEDAQLQHYRADCVRSLKKTCVEYRENSVIDTTIWRYRDKLIGRVTDTLKTLGFFGPR
;
A
#
# COMPACT_ATOMS: atom_id res chain seq x y z
N MET A 1 6.16 9.59 12.53
CA MET A 1 5.32 9.45 11.32
C MET A 1 4.72 8.05 11.30
N HIS A 2 3.40 7.96 11.13
CA HIS A 2 2.65 6.71 11.29
C HIS A 2 3.18 5.56 10.44
N MET A 3 3.37 5.77 9.13
CA MET A 3 3.78 4.73 8.18
C MET A 3 5.14 4.10 8.51
N LEU A 4 6.07 4.88 9.07
CA LEU A 4 7.43 4.42 9.40
C LEU A 4 7.48 3.53 10.65
N GLN A 5 6.41 3.50 11.45
CA GLN A 5 6.29 2.66 12.64
C GLN A 5 5.79 1.25 12.29
N HIS A 6 5.20 1.06 11.11
CA HIS A 6 4.65 -0.22 10.65
C HIS A 6 5.71 -1.00 9.88
N VAL A 7 6.50 -1.77 10.62
CA VAL A 7 7.58 -2.60 10.06
C VAL A 7 7.29 -4.10 10.09
N TYR A 8 6.14 -4.51 10.60
CA TYR A 8 5.71 -5.90 10.54
C TYR A 8 4.70 -6.06 9.42
N ARG A 9 4.92 -7.07 8.58
CA ARG A 9 3.95 -7.48 7.56
C ARG A 9 3.80 -8.99 7.56
N SER A 10 2.72 -9.49 6.97
CA SER A 10 2.61 -10.92 6.74
C SER A 10 3.69 -11.40 5.76
N LYS A 11 4.26 -12.57 6.03
CA LYS A 11 5.13 -13.29 5.10
C LYS A 11 4.33 -13.80 3.90
N ASN A 12 3.07 -14.18 4.13
CA ASN A 12 2.21 -14.82 3.16
C ASN A 12 1.39 -13.78 2.38
N PHE A 13 1.13 -14.08 1.11
CA PHE A 13 0.31 -13.26 0.23
C PHE A 13 -1.12 -13.80 0.15
N THR A 14 -2.08 -12.90 -0.08
CA THR A 14 -3.44 -13.32 -0.43
C THR A 14 -3.45 -14.00 -1.81
N LYS A 15 -4.47 -14.81 -2.07
CA LYS A 15 -4.62 -15.48 -3.36
C LYS A 15 -4.69 -14.47 -4.52
N PRO A 16 -4.28 -14.86 -5.75
CA PRO A 16 -4.40 -14.01 -6.92
C PRO A 16 -5.80 -13.38 -7.05
N ASN A 17 -5.84 -12.11 -7.48
CA ASN A 17 -7.04 -11.28 -7.62
C ASN A 17 -7.78 -10.92 -6.32
N GLN A 18 -7.24 -11.23 -5.13
CA GLN A 18 -7.82 -10.81 -3.85
C GLN A 18 -7.04 -9.65 -3.23
N TYR A 19 -7.78 -8.64 -2.73
CA TYR A 19 -7.22 -7.45 -2.05
C TYR A 19 -6.12 -6.72 -2.82
N ILE A 20 -6.14 -6.82 -4.16
CA ILE A 20 -5.14 -6.24 -5.05
C ILE A 20 -5.15 -4.72 -5.02
N LYS A 21 -4.03 -4.11 -5.40
CA LYS A 21 -3.97 -2.71 -5.84
C LYS A 21 -3.26 -2.67 -7.18
N CYS A 22 -3.69 -1.78 -8.06
CA CYS A 22 -3.10 -1.65 -9.38
C CYS A 22 -2.83 -0.19 -9.73
N PHE A 23 -1.84 -0.02 -10.60
CA PHE A 23 -1.64 1.20 -11.36
C PHE A 23 -2.48 1.10 -12.64
N HIS A 24 -3.12 2.18 -13.02
CA HIS A 24 -4.01 2.24 -14.18
C HIS A 24 -3.33 3.05 -15.28
N ASN A 25 -3.45 2.60 -16.54
CA ASN A 25 -3.09 3.44 -17.68
C ASN A 25 -4.26 4.40 -17.98
N PRO A 26 -4.09 5.72 -17.74
CA PRO A 26 -5.17 6.69 -17.93
C PRO A 26 -5.56 6.87 -19.41
N GLU A 27 -4.73 6.45 -20.36
CA GLU A 27 -5.05 6.51 -21.80
C GLU A 27 -6.03 5.41 -22.23
N ARG A 28 -6.25 4.39 -21.38
CA ARG A 28 -7.05 3.21 -21.73
C ARG A 28 -8.26 3.00 -20.85
N VAL A 29 -8.18 3.37 -19.57
CA VAL A 29 -9.24 3.10 -18.59
C VAL A 29 -10.30 4.18 -18.65
N VAL A 30 -11.56 3.78 -18.87
CA VAL A 30 -12.72 4.68 -18.93
C VAL A 30 -13.38 4.79 -17.56
N THR A 31 -13.44 3.68 -16.82
CA THR A 31 -14.07 3.62 -15.51
C THR A 31 -13.21 2.79 -14.58
N LEU A 32 -12.96 3.31 -13.39
CA LEU A 32 -12.06 2.71 -12.41
C LEU A 32 -12.76 2.45 -11.08
N HIS A 33 -12.40 1.33 -10.47
CA HIS A 33 -12.49 1.14 -9.04
C HIS A 33 -11.10 1.33 -8.44
N ASN A 34 -10.99 1.68 -7.16
CA ASN A 34 -9.70 1.92 -6.51
C ASN A 34 -8.82 0.66 -6.37
N HIS A 35 -9.27 -0.50 -6.84
CA HIS A 35 -8.51 -1.75 -6.88
C HIS A 35 -8.35 -2.34 -8.29
N PHE A 36 -9.20 -1.99 -9.26
CA PHE A 36 -9.20 -2.57 -10.61
C PHE A 36 -10.00 -1.71 -11.59
N PRO A 37 -9.72 -1.78 -12.90
CA PRO A 37 -10.53 -1.10 -13.91
C PRO A 37 -11.87 -1.82 -14.10
N LEU A 38 -12.94 -1.06 -14.32
CA LEU A 38 -14.29 -1.56 -14.61
C LEU A 38 -14.58 -1.56 -16.12
N ALA A 39 -14.06 -0.59 -16.86
CA ALA A 39 -14.23 -0.47 -18.31
C ALA A 39 -13.00 0.14 -18.98
N CYS A 40 -12.68 -0.34 -20.18
CA CYS A 40 -11.54 0.09 -20.98
C CYS A 40 -11.98 0.42 -22.41
N LEU A 41 -11.21 1.28 -23.09
CA LEU A 41 -11.49 1.69 -24.46
C LEU A 41 -11.32 0.52 -25.45
N GLY A 42 -12.30 0.35 -26.33
CA GLY A 42 -12.24 -0.55 -27.50
C GLY A 42 -12.32 -2.05 -27.22
N ALA A 43 -12.14 -2.49 -25.96
CA ALA A 43 -12.16 -3.90 -25.59
C ALA A 43 -12.35 -4.08 -24.07
N GLY A 44 -12.38 -5.34 -23.62
CA GLY A 44 -12.28 -5.68 -22.20
C GLY A 44 -10.95 -5.21 -21.59
N CYS A 45 -10.95 -4.99 -20.27
CA CYS A 45 -9.75 -4.63 -19.54
C CYS A 45 -8.83 -5.83 -19.34
N THR A 46 -7.53 -5.60 -19.47
CA THR A 46 -6.47 -6.57 -19.17
C THR A 46 -5.66 -6.08 -17.98
N SER A 47 -5.19 -7.01 -17.15
CA SER A 47 -4.26 -6.72 -16.05
C SER A 47 -2.98 -7.55 -16.20
N TYR A 48 -1.88 -7.02 -15.67
CA TYR A 48 -0.61 -7.71 -15.56
C TYR A 48 -0.24 -7.80 -14.07
N PRO A 49 -0.06 -9.00 -13.50
CA PRO A 49 0.40 -9.14 -12.13
C PRO A 49 1.86 -8.68 -12.01
N ILE A 50 2.23 -8.12 -10.86
CA ILE A 50 3.63 -7.85 -10.54
C ILE A 50 4.14 -9.01 -9.70
N GLU A 51 5.32 -9.52 -10.04
CA GLU A 51 5.98 -10.60 -9.30
C GLU A 51 6.34 -10.14 -7.88
N THR A 52 6.34 -11.08 -6.94
CA THR A 52 6.54 -10.76 -5.51
C THR A 52 7.95 -10.29 -5.19
N GLU A 53 8.90 -10.58 -6.06
CA GLU A 53 10.29 -10.14 -5.98
C GLU A 53 10.43 -8.65 -6.35
N ASP A 54 9.51 -8.13 -7.18
CA ASP A 54 9.52 -6.75 -7.65
C ASP A 54 8.69 -5.82 -6.78
N ALA A 55 7.59 -6.30 -6.18
CA ALA A 55 6.70 -5.47 -5.39
C ALA A 55 6.05 -6.20 -4.20
N GLN A 56 5.90 -5.44 -3.11
CA GLN A 56 5.15 -5.83 -1.91
C GLN A 56 4.02 -4.84 -1.67
N LEU A 57 2.77 -5.32 -1.73
CA LEU A 57 1.63 -4.55 -1.26
C LEU A 57 1.59 -4.58 0.28
N GLN A 58 1.67 -3.40 0.89
CA GLN A 58 1.52 -3.22 2.33
C GLN A 58 0.16 -2.59 2.60
N HIS A 59 -0.59 -3.17 3.55
CA HIS A 59 -1.88 -2.61 3.96
C HIS A 59 -1.85 -2.30 5.45
N TYR A 60 -1.95 -1.02 5.80
CA TYR A 60 -1.88 -0.55 7.18
C TYR A 60 -3.23 -0.75 7.87
N ARG A 61 -3.37 -1.85 8.61
CA ARG A 61 -4.51 -2.10 9.51
C ARG A 61 -4.00 -2.59 10.85
N ALA A 62 -4.72 -2.19 11.90
CA ALA A 62 -4.51 -2.73 13.23
C ALA A 62 -4.94 -4.21 13.34
N ASP A 63 -5.89 -4.65 12.51
CA ASP A 63 -6.38 -6.02 12.51
C ASP A 63 -6.93 -6.45 11.12
N CYS A 64 -7.20 -7.73 10.98
CA CYS A 64 -7.76 -8.35 9.78
C CYS A 64 -9.15 -7.82 9.43
N VAL A 65 -9.41 -7.73 8.14
CA VAL A 65 -10.76 -7.45 7.62
C VAL A 65 -11.70 -8.62 7.93
N ARG A 66 -12.99 -8.31 8.15
CA ARG A 66 -14.03 -9.29 8.50
C ARG A 66 -14.06 -10.48 7.53
N SER A 67 -13.88 -10.22 6.24
CA SER A 67 -13.87 -11.22 5.17
C SER A 67 -12.69 -12.20 5.25
N LEU A 68 -11.61 -11.85 5.94
CA LEU A 68 -10.44 -12.72 6.17
C LEU A 68 -10.41 -13.35 7.56
N LYS A 69 -11.43 -13.15 8.41
CA LYS A 69 -11.39 -13.57 9.82
C LYS A 69 -11.02 -15.06 10.01
N LYS A 70 -11.47 -15.93 9.08
CA LYS A 70 -11.20 -17.37 9.15
C LYS A 70 -9.74 -17.75 8.86
N THR A 71 -9.06 -17.01 7.98
CA THR A 71 -7.67 -17.26 7.57
C THR A 71 -6.68 -16.26 8.17
N CYS A 72 -7.18 -15.27 8.91
CA CYS A 72 -6.41 -14.16 9.47
C CYS A 72 -5.25 -14.62 10.35
N VAL A 73 -5.48 -15.68 11.14
CA VAL A 73 -4.49 -16.26 12.04
C VAL A 73 -3.21 -16.62 11.28
N GLU A 74 -3.35 -17.25 10.11
CA GLU A 74 -2.23 -17.63 9.25
C GLU A 74 -1.39 -16.43 8.80
N TYR A 75 -2.02 -15.27 8.59
CA TYR A 75 -1.30 -14.04 8.19
C TYR A 75 -0.67 -13.31 9.38
N ARG A 76 -1.32 -13.31 10.55
CA ARG A 76 -0.84 -12.64 11.77
C ARG A 76 0.31 -13.39 12.43
N GLU A 77 0.19 -14.71 12.54
CA GLU A 77 1.23 -15.55 13.18
C GLU A 77 2.48 -15.66 12.31
N ASN A 78 2.33 -15.61 10.98
CA ASN A 78 3.46 -15.60 10.04
C ASN A 78 3.81 -14.17 9.62
N SER A 79 4.32 -13.38 10.56
CA SER A 79 4.80 -12.02 10.29
C SER A 79 6.32 -11.94 10.19
N VAL A 80 6.82 -11.01 9.40
CA VAL A 80 8.25 -10.71 9.23
C VAL A 80 8.50 -9.21 9.36
N ILE A 81 9.71 -8.86 9.79
CA ILE A 81 10.16 -7.48 9.83
C ILE A 81 10.56 -7.05 8.42
N ASP A 82 10.02 -5.93 7.96
CA ASP A 82 10.29 -5.29 6.68
C ASP A 82 10.59 -3.80 6.92
N THR A 83 11.87 -3.45 6.85
CA THR A 83 12.37 -2.09 7.05
C THR A 83 12.54 -1.32 5.75
N THR A 84 12.05 -1.85 4.62
CA THR A 84 12.26 -1.25 3.29
C THR A 84 11.79 0.21 3.24
N ILE A 85 10.71 0.55 3.95
CA ILE A 85 10.19 1.92 4.00
C ILE A 85 11.18 2.92 4.64
N TRP A 86 12.09 2.45 5.50
CA TRP A 86 13.07 3.30 6.17
C TRP A 86 14.12 3.88 5.23
N ARG A 87 14.28 3.33 4.01
CA ARG A 87 15.13 3.96 2.98
C ARG A 87 14.72 5.39 2.64
N TYR A 88 13.48 5.78 2.96
CA TYR A 88 12.96 7.13 2.78
C TYR A 88 12.85 7.94 4.07
N ARG A 89 13.19 7.35 5.23
CA ARG A 89 12.92 7.94 6.56
C ARG A 89 13.44 9.36 6.68
N ASP A 90 14.74 9.55 6.48
CA ASP A 90 15.38 10.83 6.80
C ASP A 90 14.94 11.93 5.83
N LYS A 91 14.82 11.58 4.53
CA LYS A 91 14.31 12.50 3.49
C LYS A 91 12.84 12.88 3.73
N LEU A 92 12.01 11.91 4.13
CA LEU A 92 10.60 12.15 4.42
C LEU A 92 10.44 13.04 5.66
N ILE A 93 11.15 12.71 6.75
CA ILE A 93 11.13 13.50 7.99
C ILE A 93 11.56 14.93 7.72
N GLY A 94 12.73 15.13 7.09
CA GLY A 94 13.23 16.47 6.78
C GLY A 94 12.21 17.31 5.99
N ARG A 95 11.72 16.77 4.87
CA ARG A 95 10.76 17.49 4.00
C ARG A 95 9.45 17.83 4.70
N VAL A 96 8.87 16.91 5.45
CA VAL A 96 7.62 17.17 6.17
C VAL A 96 7.86 18.17 7.29
N THR A 97 8.95 18.05 8.05
CA THR A 97 9.30 19.01 9.09
C THR A 97 9.46 20.41 8.52
N ASP A 98 10.16 20.58 7.40
CA ASP A 98 10.34 21.89 6.76
C ASP A 98 9.02 22.46 6.25
N THR A 99 8.16 21.62 5.69
CA THR A 99 6.81 22.01 5.25
C THR A 99 5.97 22.47 6.45
N LEU A 100 5.95 21.71 7.53
CA LEU A 100 5.22 22.04 8.75
C LEU A 100 5.74 23.33 9.41
N LYS A 101 7.06 23.59 9.38
CA LYS A 101 7.65 24.86 9.80
C LYS A 101 7.16 26.01 8.92
N THR A 102 7.19 25.85 7.60
CA THR A 102 6.73 26.87 6.64
C THR A 102 5.26 27.21 6.84
N LEU A 103 4.45 26.21 7.16
CA LEU A 103 3.03 26.36 7.46
C LEU A 103 2.73 26.85 8.89
N GLY A 104 3.74 27.08 9.73
CA GLY A 104 3.57 27.62 11.08
C GLY A 104 3.10 26.62 12.15
N PHE A 105 3.12 25.31 11.88
CA PHE A 105 2.64 24.29 12.82
C PHE A 105 3.48 24.15 14.10
N PHE A 106 4.67 24.78 14.17
CA PHE A 106 5.55 24.73 15.34
C PHE A 106 5.61 26.05 16.13
N GLY A 107 4.75 27.02 15.81
CA GLY A 107 4.71 28.33 16.47
C GLY A 107 5.87 29.27 16.09
N PRO A 108 5.81 30.55 16.52
CA PRO A 108 6.95 31.46 16.39
C PRO A 108 8.12 30.99 17.27
N ARG A 109 9.35 31.19 16.77
CA ARG A 109 10.58 30.95 17.53
C ARG A 109 10.67 31.88 18.73
#